data_AF-A0A4W3HN33-F1
#
_entry.id   AF-A0A4W3HN33-F1
#
_cell.length_a   1.000
_cell.length_b   1.000
_cell.length_c   1.000
_cell.angle_alpha   90.00
_cell.angle_beta   90.00
_cell.angle_gamma   90.00
#
_symmetry.space_group_name_H-M   'P 1'
#
loop_
_entity.id
_entity.type
_entity.pdbx_description
1 polymer ?
#
loop_
_entity_poly.entity_id
_entity_poly.type
_entity_poly.pdbx_seq_one_letter_code
_entity_poly.pdbx_strand_id
1 'polypeptide(L)'
;MHFYSLLQVFGKDIIDPADVAEFLECDIVKFELLHLTPTGDEPLAIYEENTRPFLFPEPKLTPTYPGVDREVLMRRCSQAFVRHYFHLIIVMM
;
A
#
# COMPACT_ATOMS: atom_id res chain seq x y z
N MET A 1 0.69 -9.64 -1.90
CA MET A 1 -0.10 -9.40 -0.68
C MET A 1 -1.56 -9.61 -1.03
N HIS A 2 -2.22 -10.58 -0.41
CA HIS A 2 -3.63 -10.87 -0.68
C HIS A 2 -4.52 -10.00 0.22
N PHE A 3 -5.22 -9.03 -0.37
CA PHE A 3 -6.22 -8.20 0.33
C PHE A 3 -7.34 -9.02 0.99
N TYR A 4 -7.52 -10.28 0.59
CA TYR A 4 -8.48 -11.22 1.16
C TYR A 4 -8.30 -11.46 2.68
N SER A 5 -7.15 -11.12 3.28
CA SER A 5 -6.92 -11.31 4.72
C SER A 5 -7.61 -10.25 5.59
N LEU A 6 -7.85 -9.02 5.11
CA LEU A 6 -8.51 -7.99 5.93
C LEU A 6 -9.98 -8.31 6.19
N LEU A 7 -10.69 -8.80 5.17
CA LEU A 7 -12.06 -9.33 5.31
C LEU A 7 -12.14 -10.53 6.27
N GLN A 8 -11.05 -11.28 6.43
CA GLN A 8 -11.00 -12.42 7.35
C GLN A 8 -10.69 -12.00 8.80
N VAL A 9 -10.02 -10.86 9.01
CA VAL A 9 -9.77 -10.26 10.35
C VAL A 9 -11.06 -9.68 10.94
N PHE A 10 -11.95 -9.16 10.11
CA PHE A 10 -13.20 -8.52 10.56
C PHE A 10 -14.26 -9.50 11.07
N GLY A 11 -14.01 -10.81 10.99
CA GLY A 11 -14.87 -11.82 11.61
C GLY A 11 -16.33 -11.74 11.12
N LYS A 12 -17.17 -12.63 11.62
CA LYS A 12 -18.60 -12.61 11.30
C LYS A 12 -19.36 -11.55 12.12
N ASP A 13 -18.63 -10.75 12.90
CA ASP A 13 -19.11 -10.04 14.08
C ASP A 13 -18.93 -8.52 13.99
N ILE A 14 -18.47 -7.98 12.86
CA ILE A 14 -18.49 -6.53 12.65
C ILE A 14 -19.81 -6.13 12.00
N ILE A 15 -20.64 -5.48 12.82
CA ILE A 15 -22.03 -5.15 12.52
C ILE A 15 -22.14 -3.71 11.97
N ASP A 16 -21.17 -2.84 12.23
CA ASP A 16 -21.17 -1.45 11.75
C ASP A 16 -19.97 -1.14 10.83
N PRO A 17 -20.22 -0.75 9.56
CA PRO A 17 -19.20 -0.21 8.67
C PRO A 17 -18.44 1.00 9.24
N ALA A 18 -19.05 1.80 10.12
CA ALA A 18 -18.40 2.95 10.76
C ALA A 18 -17.23 2.53 11.66
N ASP A 19 -17.38 1.44 12.42
CA ASP A 19 -16.34 0.90 13.30
C ASP A 19 -15.15 0.37 12.48
N VAL A 20 -15.41 -0.30 11.35
CA VAL A 20 -14.37 -0.70 10.39
C VAL A 20 -13.61 0.52 9.90
N ALA A 21 -14.35 1.58 9.57
CA ALA A 21 -13.83 2.81 9.04
C ALA A 21 -12.87 3.51 10.03
N GLU A 22 -13.24 3.55 11.32
CA GLU A 22 -12.41 4.09 12.40
C GLU A 22 -11.18 3.22 12.67
N PHE A 23 -11.34 1.89 12.66
CA PHE A 23 -10.24 0.96 12.81
C PHE A 23 -9.18 1.12 11.71
N LEU A 24 -9.62 1.19 10.44
CA LEU A 24 -8.71 1.38 9.30
C LEU A 24 -8.02 2.75 9.33
N GLU A 25 -8.64 3.77 9.92
CA GLU A 25 -8.03 5.10 10.12
C GLU A 25 -6.89 5.06 11.15
N CYS A 26 -6.86 4.07 12.04
CA CYS A 26 -5.80 3.94 13.04
C CYS A 26 -4.65 3.03 12.57
N ASP A 27 -4.77 2.42 11.39
CA ASP A 27 -3.81 1.47 10.84
C ASP A 27 -2.99 2.06 9.68
N ILE A 28 -1.82 1.48 9.43
CA ILE A 28 -0.88 1.91 8.37
C ILE A 28 -0.62 0.75 7.42
N VAL A 29 -0.82 1.01 6.12
CA VAL A 29 -0.31 0.14 5.06
C VAL A 29 1.14 0.48 4.81
N LYS A 30 1.98 -0.56 4.84
CA LYS A 30 3.41 -0.46 4.57
C LYS A 30 3.82 -1.43 3.47
N PHE A 31 4.51 -0.92 2.45
CA PHE A 31 5.21 -1.72 1.44
C PHE A 31 6.71 -1.48 1.51
N GLU A 32 7.48 -2.55 1.37
CA GLU A 32 8.93 -2.49 1.31
C GLU A 32 9.41 -3.10 -0.01
N LEU A 33 10.28 -2.38 -0.70
CA LEU A 33 11.05 -2.89 -1.81
C LEU A 33 12.37 -3.40 -1.27
N LEU A 34 12.57 -4.71 -1.31
CA LEU A 34 13.76 -5.37 -0.80
C LEU A 34 14.66 -5.86 -1.95
N HIS A 35 15.97 -5.75 -1.78
CA HIS A 35 16.94 -6.48 -2.58
C HIS A 35 17.29 -7.77 -1.85
N LEU A 36 16.87 -8.90 -2.41
CA LEU A 36 17.25 -10.21 -1.90
C LEU A 36 18.70 -10.50 -2.30
N THR A 37 19.61 -10.55 -1.32
CA THR A 37 21.01 -10.94 -1.54
C THR A 37 21.34 -12.19 -0.72
N PRO A 38 22.38 -12.96 -1.11
CA PRO A 38 22.81 -14.12 -0.31
C PRO A 38 23.22 -13.77 1.13
N THR A 39 23.58 -12.49 1.38
CA THR A 39 24.02 -11.98 2.67
C THR A 39 22.88 -11.39 3.51
N GLY A 40 21.66 -11.35 2.99
CA GLY A 40 20.47 -10.83 3.66
C GLY A 40 19.66 -9.88 2.78
N ASP A 41 18.44 -9.60 3.23
CA ASP A 41 17.51 -8.71 2.53
C ASP A 41 17.81 -7.26 2.90
N GLU A 42 18.06 -6.41 1.91
CA GLU A 42 18.32 -4.98 2.11
C GLU A 42 17.12 -4.15 1.63
N PRO A 43 16.50 -3.31 2.49
CA PRO A 43 15.40 -2.45 2.06
C PRO A 43 15.91 -1.29 1.21
N LEU A 44 15.43 -1.21 -0.04
CA LEU A 44 15.76 -0.16 -1.00
C LEU A 44 14.81 1.04 -0.90
N ALA A 45 13.52 0.78 -0.70
CA ALA A 45 12.50 1.80 -0.59
C ALA A 45 11.30 1.34 0.24
N ILE A 46 10.60 2.30 0.84
CA ILE A 46 9.43 2.08 1.69
C ILE A 46 8.31 3.02 1.24
N TYR A 47 7.09 2.51 1.24
CA TYR A 47 5.85 3.30 1.16
C TYR A 47 5.05 3.07 2.43
N GLU A 48 4.57 4.15 3.04
CA GLU A 48 3.72 4.14 4.22
C GLU A 48 2.58 5.14 4.02
N GLU A 49 1.35 4.70 4.23
CA GLU A 49 0.14 5.52 4.18
C GLU A 49 -0.91 4.95 5.13
N ASN A 50 -1.85 5.78 5.57
CA ASN A 50 -3.02 5.32 6.30
C ASN A 50 -3.81 4.25 5.52
N THR A 51 -4.22 3.18 6.21
CA THR A 51 -4.90 2.05 5.57
C THR A 51 -6.23 2.45 4.94
N ARG A 52 -6.98 3.37 5.54
CA ARG A 52 -8.30 3.76 5.02
C ARG A 52 -8.24 4.46 3.65
N PRO A 53 -7.58 5.62 3.45
CA PRO A 53 -7.44 6.23 2.13
C PRO A 53 -6.59 5.37 1.19
N PHE A 54 -5.80 4.44 1.73
CA PHE A 54 -5.13 3.45 0.90
C PHE A 54 -6.12 2.50 0.20
N LEU A 55 -7.05 1.91 0.96
CA LEU A 55 -8.05 0.96 0.48
C LEU A 55 -9.23 1.64 -0.24
N PHE A 56 -9.60 2.83 0.18
CA PHE A 56 -10.75 3.58 -0.32
C PHE A 56 -10.33 4.99 -0.75
N PRO A 57 -9.55 5.11 -1.85
CA PRO A 57 -9.10 6.41 -2.33
C PRO A 57 -10.26 7.25 -2.87
N GLU A 58 -10.06 8.57 -2.93
CA GLU A 58 -11.03 9.47 -3.56
C GLU A 58 -11.27 9.09 -5.03
N PRO A 59 -12.53 9.11 -5.51
CA PRO A 59 -12.84 8.87 -6.91
C PRO A 59 -12.14 9.91 -7.80
N LYS A 60 -11.26 9.45 -8.70
CA LYS A 60 -10.60 10.32 -9.68
C LYS A 60 -11.46 10.39 -10.94
N LEU A 61 -11.75 11.61 -11.42
CA LEU A 61 -12.52 11.84 -12.63
C LEU A 61 -11.88 11.25 -13.89
N THR A 62 -10.56 11.10 -13.89
CA THR A 62 -9.79 10.47 -14.96
C THR A 62 -8.77 9.49 -14.36
N PRO A 63 -8.80 8.20 -14.72
CA PRO A 63 -7.73 7.29 -14.35
C PRO A 63 -6.43 7.71 -15.04
N THR A 64 -5.31 7.65 -14.33
CA THR A 64 -4.00 8.05 -14.88
C THR A 64 -3.58 7.15 -16.04
N TYR A 65 -3.92 5.85 -15.99
CA TYR A 65 -3.71 4.88 -17.06
C TYR A 65 -4.87 3.87 -17.12
N PRO A 66 -5.22 3.34 -18.31
CA PRO A 66 -6.21 2.27 -18.43
C PRO A 66 -5.74 1.00 -17.72
N GLY A 67 -6.56 0.45 -16.82
CA GLY A 67 -6.25 -0.81 -16.11
C GLY A 67 -5.25 -0.69 -14.96
N VAL A 68 -4.93 0.52 -14.49
CA VAL A 68 -4.15 0.76 -13.28
C VAL A 68 -5.06 1.33 -12.21
N ASP A 69 -5.30 0.59 -11.14
CA ASP A 69 -6.11 1.06 -10.01
C ASP A 69 -5.36 2.12 -9.19
N ARG A 70 -4.05 1.92 -8.98
CA ARG A 70 -3.22 2.87 -8.24
C ARG A 70 -1.73 2.80 -8.59
N GLU A 71 -1.10 3.97 -8.60
CA GLU A 71 0.35 4.15 -8.66
C GLU A 71 0.80 4.90 -7.40
N VAL A 72 1.86 4.41 -6.75
CA VAL A 72 2.41 5.02 -5.54
C VAL A 72 3.90 5.26 -5.66
N LEU A 73 4.35 6.38 -5.08
CA LEU A 73 5.74 6.78 -5.06
C LEU A 73 6.41 6.29 -3.78
N MET A 74 7.44 5.46 -3.89
CA MET A 74 8.16 4.94 -2.72
C MET A 74 9.29 5.88 -2.29
N ARG A 75 9.50 6.02 -0.97
CA ARG A 75 10.62 6.73 -0.38
C ARG A 75 11.83 5.81 -0.28
N ARG A 76 12.98 6.21 -0.83
CA ARG A 76 14.21 5.40 -0.75
C ARG A 76 14.80 5.37 0.65
N CYS A 77 15.37 4.22 1.03
CA CYS A 77 16.04 4.01 2.31
C CYS A 77 17.47 4.54 2.31
N SER A 78 18.15 4.55 1.16
CA SER A 78 19.53 5.02 1.01
C SER A 78 19.66 6.20 0.03
N GLN A 79 20.51 7.17 0.37
CA GLN A 79 20.77 8.39 -0.43
C GLN A 79 21.77 8.18 -1.59
N ALA A 80 22.43 7.02 -1.68
CA ALA A 80 23.60 6.81 -2.53
C ALA A 80 23.32 6.87 -4.05
N PHE A 81 22.06 6.79 -4.48
CA PHE A 81 21.71 6.81 -5.91
C PHE A 81 20.98 8.10 -6.30
N VAL A 82 21.70 9.18 -6.59
CA VAL A 82 21.09 10.48 -6.90
C VAL A 82 20.55 10.46 -8.34
N ARG A 83 19.27 10.08 -8.57
CA ARG A 83 18.36 10.55 -9.66
C ARG A 83 17.13 9.70 -10.02
N HIS A 84 16.78 8.63 -9.30
CA HIS A 84 15.65 7.78 -9.69
C HIS A 84 14.66 7.55 -8.53
N TYR A 85 13.38 7.80 -8.78
CA TYR A 85 12.26 7.34 -7.94
C TYR A 85 11.81 5.96 -8.43
N PHE A 86 11.43 5.07 -7.51
CA PHE A 86 10.82 3.79 -7.86
C PHE A 86 9.30 3.95 -7.89
N HIS A 87 8.71 3.57 -9.03
CA HIS A 87 7.27 3.51 -9.20
C HIS A 87 6.79 2.09 -8.86
N LEU A 88 5.84 1.98 -7.92
CA LEU A 88 5.14 0.74 -7.63
C LEU A 88 3.73 0.83 -8.23
N ILE A 89 3.46 -0.02 -9.22
CA ILE A 89 2.13 -0.16 -9.83
C ILE A 89 1.39 -1.25 -9.06
N ILE A 90 0.26 -0.92 -8.46
CA ILE A 90 -0.62 -1.87 -7.77
C ILE A 90 -1.85 -2.07 -8.64
N VAL A 91 -2.07 -3.31 -9.07
CA VAL A 91 -3.30 -3.75 -9.72
C VAL A 91 -4.13 -4.49 -8.67
N MET A 92 -5.30 -3.96 -8.31
CA MET A 92 -6.22 -4.55 -7.35
C MET A 92 -7.24 -5.39 -8.14
N MET A 93 -7.01 -6.71 -8.20
CA MET A 93 -7.89 -7.68 -8.88
C MET A 93 -9.08 -8.08 -8.01
#